data_AF-A0A6P6D640-F1
#
_entry.id   AF-A0A6P6D640-F1
#
_cell.length_a   1.000
_cell.length_b   1.000
_cell.length_c   1.000
_cell.angle_alpha   90.00
_cell.angle_beta   90.00
_cell.angle_gamma   90.00
#
_symmetry.space_group_name_H-M   'P 1'
#
loop_
_entity.id
_entity.type
_entity.pdbx_description
1 polymer ?
#
loop_
_entity_poly.entity_id
_entity_poly.type
_entity_poly.pdbx_seq_one_letter_code
_entity_poly.pdbx_strand_id
1 'polypeptide(L)'
;MAEYGTLLQDLTNNITLEDLEQLKSACKEDIPSEKSEEITTGSAWFSFLESHNKLDKDNLSYIEHIFEISRRPDLLTMVVDYRTRVLK
;
A
#
# COMPACT_ATOMS: atom_id res chain seq x y z
N MET A 1 13.33 10.51 5.93
CA MET A 1 13.30 9.12 6.42
C MET A 1 12.08 8.84 7.30
N ALA A 2 11.67 9.76 8.19
CA ALA A 2 10.47 9.55 9.03
C ALA A 2 9.14 9.64 8.24
N GLU A 3 9.02 10.56 7.28
CA GLU A 3 7.71 10.83 6.64
C GLU A 3 7.12 9.63 5.89
N TYR A 4 7.96 8.85 5.20
CA TYR A 4 7.51 7.62 4.54
C TYR A 4 7.01 6.58 5.54
N GLY A 5 7.75 6.37 6.64
CA GLY A 5 7.33 5.48 7.72
C GLY A 5 6.03 5.93 8.38
N THR A 6 5.86 7.24 8.57
CA THR A 6 4.59 7.82 9.06
C THR A 6 3.45 7.60 8.09
N LEU A 7 3.66 7.80 6.78
CA LEU A 7 2.64 7.50 5.76
C LEU A 7 2.21 6.03 5.82
N LEU A 8 3.15 5.08 5.84
CA LEU A 8 2.82 3.66 5.90
C LEU A 8 2.07 3.30 7.18
N GLN A 9 2.44 3.92 8.31
CA GLN A 9 1.77 3.73 9.58
C GLN A 9 0.34 4.28 9.53
N ASP A 10 0.14 5.49 8.99
CA ASP A 10 -1.18 6.10 8.84
C ASP A 10 -2.06 5.30 7.88
N LEU A 11 -1.52 4.84 6.75
CA LEU A 11 -2.22 3.95 5.83
C LEU A 11 -2.61 2.64 6.52
N THR A 12 -1.67 2.01 7.24
CA THR A 12 -1.94 0.76 7.97
C THR A 12 -3.04 0.95 9.02
N ASN A 13 -3.08 2.09 9.70
CA ASN A 13 -4.13 2.41 10.67
C ASN A 13 -5.51 2.63 10.02
N ASN A 14 -5.55 3.03 8.75
CA ASN A 14 -6.78 3.26 7.99
C ASN A 14 -7.23 2.05 7.15
N ILE A 15 -6.38 1.03 7.01
CA ILE A 15 -6.68 -0.22 6.32
C ILE A 15 -7.26 -1.21 7.33
N THR A 16 -8.52 -1.58 7.13
CA THR A 16 -9.15 -2.66 7.89
C THR A 16 -8.79 -4.04 7.31
N LEU A 17 -9.17 -5.11 8.02
CA LEU A 17 -8.97 -6.48 7.51
C LEU A 17 -9.71 -6.70 6.18
N GLU A 18 -10.91 -6.16 6.04
CA GLU A 18 -11.72 -6.26 4.82
C GLU A 18 -11.08 -5.49 3.66
N ASP A 19 -10.59 -4.26 3.93
CA ASP A 19 -9.82 -3.50 2.95
C ASP A 19 -8.57 -4.28 2.52
N LEU A 20 -7.86 -4.90 3.47
CA LEU A 20 -6.66 -5.70 3.19
C LEU A 20 -6.97 -6.89 2.26
N GLU A 21 -8.08 -7.60 2.47
CA GLU A 21 -8.50 -8.67 1.56
C GLU A 21 -8.79 -8.15 0.15
N GLN A 22 -9.38 -6.96 0.04
CA GLN A 22 -9.62 -6.32 -1.25
C GLN A 22 -8.31 -5.89 -1.93
N LEU A 23 -7.37 -5.31 -1.19
CA LEU A 23 -6.03 -4.96 -1.69
C LEU A 23 -5.28 -6.20 -2.17
N LYS A 24 -5.29 -7.29 -1.39
CA LYS A 24 -4.71 -8.58 -1.77
C LYS A 24 -5.36 -9.16 -3.02
N SER A 25 -6.68 -9.02 -3.15
CA SER A 25 -7.43 -9.44 -4.33
C SER A 25 -7.08 -8.63 -5.58
N ALA A 26 -6.87 -7.32 -5.43
CA ALA A 26 -6.41 -6.45 -6.51
C ALA A 26 -4.97 -6.80 -6.94
N CYS A 27 -4.13 -7.23 -6.00
CA CYS A 27 -2.76 -7.64 -6.26
C CYS A 27 -2.61 -9.11 -6.72
N LYS A 28 -3.67 -9.89 -6.82
CA LYS A 28 -3.60 -11.36 -7.06
C LYS A 28 -2.86 -11.77 -8.34
N GLU A 29 -2.78 -10.88 -9.33
CA GLU A 29 -2.08 -11.13 -10.60
C GLU A 29 -0.57 -10.87 -10.48
N ASP A 30 -0.15 -10.03 -9.54
CA ASP A 30 1.26 -9.70 -9.26
C ASP A 30 1.83 -10.47 -8.07
N ILE A 31 0.98 -10.82 -7.09
CA ILE A 31 1.36 -11.45 -5.83
C ILE A 31 0.95 -12.93 -5.87
N PRO A 32 1.90 -13.87 -5.79
CA PRO A 32 1.58 -15.30 -5.75
C PRO A 32 0.74 -15.62 -4.50
N SER A 33 -0.17 -16.59 -4.63
CA SER A 33 -1.12 -16.98 -3.59
C SER A 33 -0.45 -17.33 -2.26
N GLU A 34 0.71 -17.98 -2.29
CA GLU A 34 1.51 -18.32 -1.09
C GLU A 34 1.91 -17.06 -0.29
N LYS A 35 2.30 -15.99 -0.99
CA LYS A 35 2.66 -14.72 -0.35
C LYS A 35 1.45 -13.92 0.09
N SER A 36 0.34 -14.03 -0.63
CA SER A 36 -0.92 -13.48 -0.18
C SER A 36 -1.33 -14.08 1.16
N GLU A 37 -1.21 -15.40 1.36
CA GLU A 37 -1.58 -16.06 2.63
C GLU A 37 -0.72 -15.61 3.83
N GLU A 38 0.57 -15.33 3.63
CA GLU A 38 1.45 -14.79 4.68
C GLU A 38 1.06 -13.37 5.14
N ILE A 39 0.44 -12.59 4.24
CA ILE A 39 0.06 -11.20 4.51
C ILE A 39 -1.26 -11.15 5.30
N THR A 40 -1.14 -10.99 6.61
CA THR A 40 -2.28 -10.92 7.55
C THR A 40 -2.56 -9.50 8.06
N THR A 41 -1.67 -8.54 7.78
CA THR A 41 -1.79 -7.14 8.23
C THR A 41 -1.38 -6.17 7.12
N GLY A 42 -1.88 -4.92 7.18
CA GLY A 42 -1.49 -3.86 6.23
C GLY A 42 0.02 -3.59 6.24
N SER A 43 0.66 -3.61 7.41
CA SER A 43 2.11 -3.47 7.51
C SER A 43 2.87 -4.61 6.82
N ALA A 44 2.41 -5.85 6.96
CA ALA A 44 2.98 -6.99 6.24
C ALA A 44 2.80 -6.84 4.72
N TRP A 45 1.66 -6.30 4.28
CA TRP A 45 1.41 -6.02 2.86
C TRP A 45 2.39 -4.98 2.30
N PHE A 46 2.57 -3.86 3.00
CA PHE A 46 3.54 -2.84 2.58
C PHE A 46 4.98 -3.38 2.58
N SER A 47 5.38 -4.08 3.64
CA SER A 47 6.72 -4.70 3.74
C SER A 47 6.98 -5.69 2.60
N PHE A 48 5.94 -6.43 2.19
CA PHE A 48 6.00 -7.32 1.05
C PHE A 48 6.23 -6.53 -0.25
N LEU A 49 5.47 -5.46 -0.49
CA LEU A 49 5.64 -4.63 -1.68
C LEU A 49 7.02 -3.96 -1.74
N GLU A 50 7.56 -3.51 -0.61
CA GLU A 50 8.93 -2.98 -0.51
C GLU A 50 9.96 -4.03 -0.88
N SER A 51 9.84 -5.24 -0.32
CA SER A 51 10.75 -6.36 -0.61
C SER A 51 10.73 -6.77 -2.09
N HIS A 52 9.62 -6.52 -2.78
CA HIS A 52 9.41 -6.82 -4.19
C HIS A 52 9.68 -5.63 -5.14
N ASN A 53 10.23 -4.51 -4.65
CA ASN A 53 10.45 -3.27 -5.40
C ASN A 53 9.17 -2.70 -6.06
N LYS A 54 7.99 -3.09 -5.56
CA LYS A 54 6.70 -2.56 -6.00
C LYS A 54 6.34 -1.28 -5.26
N LEU A 55 6.94 -1.05 -4.09
CA LEU A 55 6.71 0.12 -3.26
C LEU A 55 8.05 0.64 -2.74
N ASP A 56 8.25 1.95 -2.83
CA ASP A 56 9.40 2.65 -2.25
C ASP A 56 8.99 4.10 -1.91
N LYS A 57 9.80 4.81 -1.12
CA LYS A 57 9.61 6.24 -0.85
C LYS A 57 9.53 7.10 -2.11
N ASP A 58 10.22 6.70 -3.19
CA ASP A 58 10.23 7.40 -4.47
C ASP A 58 9.27 6.76 -5.50
N ASN A 59 8.73 5.57 -5.19
CA ASN A 59 7.84 4.81 -6.06
C ASN A 59 6.57 4.35 -5.33
N LEU A 60 5.54 5.18 -5.40
CA LEU A 60 4.22 4.93 -4.81
C LEU A 60 3.19 4.52 -5.88
N SER A 61 3.55 4.50 -7.16
CA SER A 61 2.61 4.33 -8.26
C SER A 61 1.88 3.00 -8.26
N TYR A 62 2.51 1.95 -7.73
CA TYR A 62 1.84 0.66 -7.58
C TYR A 62 0.70 0.74 -6.57
N ILE A 63 0.95 1.26 -5.35
CA ILE A 63 -0.10 1.35 -4.34
C ILE A 63 -1.19 2.37 -4.72
N GLU A 64 -0.83 3.45 -5.44
CA GLU A 64 -1.81 4.38 -6.03
C GLU A 64 -2.80 3.61 -6.92
N HIS A 65 -2.29 2.79 -7.83
CA HIS A 65 -3.11 1.98 -8.74
C HIS A 65 -3.98 0.97 -7.97
N ILE A 66 -3.41 0.31 -6.96
CA ILE A 66 -4.17 -0.65 -6.15
C ILE A 66 -5.29 0.04 -5.36
N PHE A 67 -5.05 1.22 -4.80
CA PHE A 67 -6.08 1.99 -4.07
C PHE A 67 -7.17 2.50 -5.00
N GLU A 68 -6.83 2.85 -6.24
CA GLU A 68 -7.80 3.22 -7.28
C GLU A 68 -8.70 2.03 -7.64
N ILE A 69 -8.12 0.85 -7.91
CA ILE A 69 -8.87 -0.39 -8.19
C ILE A 69 -9.75 -0.78 -7.00
N SER A 70 -9.20 -0.69 -5.80
CA SER A 70 -9.88 -1.05 -4.56
C SER A 70 -10.92 -0.01 -4.13
N ARG A 71 -11.14 1.05 -4.92
CA ARG A 71 -12.12 2.12 -4.63
C ARG A 71 -11.93 2.74 -3.24
N ARG A 72 -10.66 2.93 -2.82
CA ARG A 72 -10.28 3.59 -1.58
C ARG A 72 -9.69 4.98 -1.85
N PRO A 73 -10.53 5.98 -2.23
CA PRO A 73 -10.05 7.33 -2.52
C PRO A 73 -9.42 7.99 -1.30
N ASP A 74 -9.82 7.59 -0.08
CA ASP A 74 -9.23 8.10 1.17
C ASP A 74 -7.76 7.74 1.28
N LEU A 75 -7.41 6.47 1.00
CA LEU A 75 -6.03 5.99 1.03
C LEU A 75 -5.21 6.60 -0.11
N LEU A 76 -5.81 6.69 -1.31
CA LEU A 76 -5.18 7.33 -2.46
C LEU A 76 -4.83 8.81 -2.18
N THR A 77 -5.74 9.54 -1.53
CA THR A 77 -5.53 10.94 -1.16
C THR A 77 -4.34 11.08 -0.22
N MET A 78 -4.19 10.20 0.79
CA MET A 78 -3.03 10.23 1.70
C MET A 78 -1.70 10.04 0.96
N VAL A 79 -1.66 9.12 -0.01
CA VAL A 79 -0.46 8.85 -0.83
C VAL A 79 -0.11 10.06 -1.71
N VAL A 80 -1.12 10.64 -2.38
CA VAL A 80 -0.94 11.83 -3.23
C VAL A 80 -0.48 13.04 -2.40
N ASP A 81 -1.05 13.23 -1.21
CA ASP A 81 -0.65 14.29 -0.28
C ASP A 81 0.80 14.12 0.16
N TYR A 82 1.23 12.90 0.50
CA TYR A 82 2.63 12.64 0.81
C TYR A 82 3.54 12.93 -0.40
N ARG A 83 3.17 12.43 -1.58
CA ARG A 83 3.93 12.63 -2.83
C ARG A 83 4.10 14.12 -3.14
N THR A 84 3.04 14.92 -3.02
CA THR A 84 3.09 16.37 -3.29
C THR A 84 3.88 17.16 -2.23
N ARG A 85 4.00 16.65 -1.00
CA ARG A 85 4.80 17.26 0.07
C ARG A 85 6.28 16.92 -0.03
N VAL A 86 6.61 15.66 -0.34
CA VAL A 86 7.97 15.12 -0.24
C VAL A 86 8.72 15.09 -1.58
N LEU A 87 8.05 14.74 -2.68
CA LEU A 87 8.67 14.55 -4.00
C LEU A 87 8.61 15.82 -4.88
N LYS A 88 8.68 17.00 -4.24
CA LYS A 88 8.68 18.31 -4.91
C LYS A 88 10.00 18.61 -5.62
#